data_AF-A0AAN2HAN8-F1
#
_entry.id   AF-A0AAN2HAN8-F1
#
_cell.length_a   1.000
_cell.length_b   1.000
_cell.length_c   1.000
_cell.angle_alpha   90.00
_cell.angle_beta   90.00
_cell.angle_gamma   90.00
#
_symmetry.space_group_name_H-M   'P 1'
#
loop_
_entity.id
_entity.type
_entity.pdbx_description
1 polymer ?
#
loop_
_entity_poly.entity_id
_entity_poly.type
_entity_poly.pdbx_seq_one_letter_code
_entity_poly.pdbx_strand_id
1 'polypeptide(L)'
;MPSIILYPIYFDKSRPRRFRCVPKDKAILNPLAKNIADVVRDLGYKCKLEPLKTHPADWVNPGRVEMVLPEKIQKKYVINEIAKVLLLRPTVKTDPLSLPIQNVPARLPENPPAYPKGVLGNTILPLHSPALSGGGISENMFQEMMQEMQKQPGLAGGMNPMAALAGMGGPAPPMPTPQASSSQRKQKSIEPEYDLDLE
;
A
#
# COMPACT_ATOMS: atom_id res chain seq x y z
N MET A 1 22.54 -13.37 17.11
CA MET A 1 21.23 -13.13 17.77
C MET A 1 20.13 -13.32 16.73
N PRO A 2 19.06 -14.08 17.04
CA PRO A 2 17.95 -14.24 16.11
C PRO A 2 17.26 -12.89 15.83
N SER A 3 16.82 -12.67 14.59
CA SER A 3 15.98 -11.53 14.22
C SER A 3 14.55 -11.97 13.94
N ILE A 4 13.60 -11.07 14.20
CA ILE A 4 12.21 -11.23 13.79
C ILE A 4 11.81 -10.12 12.84
N ILE A 5 10.92 -10.46 11.92
CA ILE A 5 10.31 -9.51 11.00
C ILE A 5 8.98 -9.04 11.57
N LEU A 6 8.77 -7.74 11.56
CA LEU A 6 7.52 -7.06 11.90
C LEU A 6 7.01 -6.29 10.68
N TYR A 7 5.81 -6.61 10.23
CA TYR A 7 5.10 -5.86 9.20
C TYR A 7 3.96 -5.05 9.83
N PRO A 8 3.59 -3.90 9.26
CA PRO A 8 2.44 -3.12 9.71
C PRO A 8 1.15 -3.94 9.82
N ILE A 9 0.88 -4.82 8.85
CA ILE A 9 -0.31 -5.69 8.81
C ILE A 9 -0.51 -6.54 10.09
N TYR A 10 0.56 -6.80 10.86
CA TYR A 10 0.48 -7.57 12.10
C TYR A 10 -0.30 -6.85 13.21
N PHE A 11 -0.36 -5.52 13.16
CA PHE A 11 -0.99 -4.66 14.15
C PHE A 11 -2.30 -4.03 13.65
N ASP A 12 -2.68 -4.32 12.40
CA ASP A 12 -3.76 -3.61 11.71
C ASP A 12 -5.15 -4.11 12.12
N LYS A 13 -5.95 -3.23 12.72
CA LYS A 13 -7.31 -3.49 13.19
C LYS A 13 -8.28 -3.79 12.04
N SER A 14 -8.05 -3.22 10.85
CA SER A 14 -8.89 -3.40 9.67
C SER A 14 -8.74 -4.79 9.02
N ARG A 15 -7.64 -5.47 9.32
CA ARG A 15 -7.26 -6.73 8.67
C ARG A 15 -7.78 -7.96 9.42
N PRO A 16 -8.09 -9.06 8.71
CA PRO A 16 -8.57 -10.30 9.33
C PRO A 16 -7.48 -10.96 10.18
N ARG A 17 -7.92 -11.82 11.12
CA ARG A 17 -7.06 -12.51 12.10
C ARG A 17 -5.92 -13.32 11.46
N ARG A 18 -6.08 -13.80 10.22
CA ARG A 18 -5.05 -14.55 9.50
C ARG A 18 -3.78 -13.74 9.20
N PHE A 19 -3.89 -12.41 9.13
CA PHE A 19 -2.73 -11.52 8.91
C PHE A 19 -2.35 -10.75 10.16
N ARG A 20 -3.35 -10.36 10.96
CA ARG A 20 -3.12 -9.67 12.23
C ARG A 20 -2.55 -10.63 13.28
N CYS A 21 -1.39 -10.33 13.84
CA CYS A 21 -0.77 -11.14 14.88
C CYS A 21 -1.29 -10.85 16.29
N VAL A 22 -2.02 -9.75 16.48
CA VAL A 22 -2.63 -9.35 17.77
C VAL A 22 -4.16 -9.49 17.80
N PRO A 23 -4.77 -9.60 18.99
CA PRO A 23 -6.22 -9.45 19.18
C PRO A 23 -6.77 -8.10 18.68
N LYS A 24 -8.07 -8.02 18.35
CA LYS A 24 -8.68 -6.83 17.71
C LYS A 24 -8.71 -5.61 18.65
N ASP A 25 -8.84 -5.85 19.95
CA ASP A 25 -8.76 -4.89 21.06
C ASP A 25 -7.35 -4.28 21.20
N LYS A 26 -6.31 -5.03 20.83
CA LYS A 26 -4.90 -4.57 20.85
C LYS A 26 -4.39 -4.04 19.51
N ALA A 27 -5.25 -4.02 18.50
CA ALA A 27 -4.92 -3.59 17.15
C ALA A 27 -5.21 -2.10 16.96
N ILE A 28 -4.41 -1.43 16.12
CA ILE A 28 -4.60 -0.03 15.76
C ILE A 28 -5.03 0.12 14.30
N LEU A 29 -5.69 1.22 13.96
CA LEU A 29 -5.97 1.57 12.56
C LEU A 29 -4.72 2.18 11.93
N ASN A 30 -4.48 1.88 10.64
CA ASN A 30 -3.39 2.44 9.84
C ASN A 30 -1.98 2.31 10.47
N PRO A 31 -1.53 1.13 10.94
CA PRO A 31 -0.16 0.99 11.44
C PRO A 31 0.86 1.33 10.34
N LEU A 32 1.94 2.03 10.71
CA LEU A 32 3.06 2.37 9.83
C LEU A 32 4.35 1.74 10.35
N ALA A 33 5.22 1.28 9.45
CA ALA A 33 6.49 0.65 9.84
C ALA A 33 7.42 1.60 10.60
N LYS A 34 7.38 2.90 10.28
CA LYS A 34 8.13 3.94 10.99
C LYS A 34 7.72 4.04 12.46
N ASN A 35 6.43 4.11 12.75
CA ASN A 35 5.90 4.16 14.12
C ASN A 35 6.27 2.90 14.90
N ILE A 36 6.19 1.72 14.26
CA ILE A 36 6.63 0.45 14.85
C ILE A 36 8.13 0.51 15.19
N ALA A 37 8.97 1.02 14.28
CA ALA A 37 10.40 1.14 14.51
C ALA A 37 10.75 2.16 15.62
N ASP A 38 9.97 3.23 15.77
CA ASP A 38 10.10 4.17 16.89
C ASP A 38 9.78 3.46 18.21
N VAL A 39 8.63 2.78 18.30
CA VAL A 39 8.22 2.02 19.50
C VAL A 39 9.23 0.93 19.87
N VAL A 40 9.73 0.19 18.88
CA VAL A 40 10.74 -0.87 19.10
C VAL A 40 12.04 -0.29 19.69
N ARG A 41 12.46 0.90 19.22
CA ARG A 41 13.63 1.60 19.77
C ARG A 41 13.36 2.16 21.16
N ASP A 42 12.17 2.70 21.41
CA ASP A 42 11.77 3.23 22.72
C ASP A 42 11.72 2.12 23.79
N LEU A 43 11.36 0.88 23.40
CA LEU A 43 11.43 -0.31 24.25
C LEU A 43 12.87 -0.84 24.46
N GLY A 44 13.89 -0.22 23.85
CA GLY A 44 15.29 -0.58 24.00
C GLY A 44 15.76 -1.71 23.08
N TYR A 45 14.95 -2.16 22.13
CA TYR A 45 15.37 -3.19 21.16
C TYR A 45 16.13 -2.59 19.98
N LYS A 46 17.14 -3.32 19.50
CA LYS A 46 17.82 -2.97 18.24
C LYS A 46 16.96 -3.37 17.06
N CYS A 47 16.77 -2.46 16.10
CA CYS A 47 16.04 -2.76 14.87
C CYS A 47 16.57 -1.99 13.66
N LYS A 48 16.26 -2.52 12.47
CA LYS A 48 16.48 -1.91 11.17
C LYS A 48 15.14 -1.68 10.49
N LEU A 49 14.89 -0.44 10.05
CA LEU A 49 13.72 -0.11 9.22
C LEU A 49 14.09 -0.26 7.75
N GLU A 50 13.29 -1.02 7.02
CA GLU A 50 13.41 -1.22 5.57
C GLU A 50 12.14 -0.68 4.90
N PRO A 51 12.15 0.59 4.47
CA PRO A 51 10.94 1.28 4.03
C PRO A 51 10.33 0.69 2.76
N LEU A 52 11.13 0.14 1.86
CA LEU A 52 10.69 -0.33 0.54
C LEU A 52 10.19 -1.79 0.54
N LYS A 53 10.32 -2.51 1.65
CA LYS A 53 9.92 -3.92 1.74
C LYS A 53 8.47 -4.04 2.17
N THR A 54 7.70 -4.90 1.53
CA THR A 54 6.25 -4.98 1.77
C THR A 54 5.80 -6.42 2.02
N HIS A 55 4.75 -6.57 2.83
CA HIS A 55 4.07 -7.85 2.99
C HIS A 55 3.24 -8.16 1.73
N PRO A 56 3.27 -9.38 1.17
CA PRO A 56 2.53 -9.69 -0.07
C PRO A 56 1.03 -9.40 -0.01
N ALA A 57 0.41 -9.59 1.17
CA ALA A 57 -1.01 -9.29 1.39
C ALA A 57 -1.32 -7.82 1.75
N ASP A 58 -0.30 -6.96 1.86
CA ASP A 58 -0.43 -5.53 2.18
C ASP A 58 0.44 -4.66 1.29
N TRP A 59 0.42 -4.94 -0.02
CA TRP A 59 1.28 -4.29 -1.02
C TRP A 59 1.21 -2.74 -1.01
N VAL A 60 0.11 -2.18 -0.50
CA VAL A 60 -0.14 -0.74 -0.38
C VAL A 60 0.59 -0.07 0.79
N ASN A 61 1.01 -0.81 1.81
CA ASN A 61 1.60 -0.26 3.03
C ASN A 61 3.06 -0.70 3.16
N PRO A 62 3.97 -0.13 2.35
CA PRO A 62 5.36 -0.53 2.33
C PRO A 62 6.07 -0.18 3.64
N GLY A 63 6.90 -1.10 4.11
CA GLY A 63 7.70 -0.95 5.30
C GLY A 63 7.82 -2.27 6.06
N ARG A 64 9.03 -2.54 6.50
CA ARG A 64 9.37 -3.72 7.30
C ARG A 64 10.32 -3.33 8.40
N VAL A 65 10.10 -3.85 9.61
CA VAL A 65 11.03 -3.67 10.72
C VAL A 65 11.66 -5.03 11.03
N GLU A 66 12.97 -5.12 10.87
CA GLU A 66 13.77 -6.24 11.34
C GLU A 66 14.27 -5.92 12.75
N MET A 67 13.84 -6.69 13.75
CA MET A 67 14.19 -6.47 15.15
C MET A 67 15.05 -7.62 15.66
N VAL A 68 16.14 -7.29 16.37
CA VAL A 68 16.94 -8.28 17.09
C VAL A 68 16.13 -8.77 18.30
N LEU A 69 15.84 -10.07 18.35
CA LEU A 69 15.11 -10.68 19.44
C LEU A 69 16.10 -11.17 20.51
N PRO A 70 16.00 -10.69 21.77
CA PRO A 70 16.84 -11.20 22.84
C PRO A 70 16.59 -12.68 23.10
N GLU A 71 17.66 -13.38 23.49
CA GLU A 71 17.56 -14.75 23.94
C GLU A 71 16.60 -14.84 25.14
N LYS A 72 15.79 -15.90 25.20
CA LYS A 72 14.73 -16.15 26.21
C LYS A 72 13.43 -15.34 26.06
N ILE A 73 13.32 -14.39 25.13
CA ILE A 73 12.05 -13.67 24.89
C ILE A 73 11.30 -14.28 23.71
N GLN A 74 10.02 -14.59 23.91
CA GLN A 74 9.17 -15.13 22.84
C GLN A 74 8.72 -14.03 21.87
N LYS A 75 8.69 -14.33 20.56
CA LYS A 75 8.17 -13.43 19.51
C LYS A 75 6.78 -12.88 19.84
N LYS A 76 5.88 -13.74 20.33
CA LYS A 76 4.49 -13.37 20.67
C LYS A 76 4.43 -12.36 21.82
N TYR A 77 5.35 -12.43 22.78
CA TYR A 77 5.43 -11.49 23.90
C TYR A 77 5.75 -10.08 23.38
N VAL A 78 6.84 -9.94 22.61
CA VAL A 78 7.28 -8.63 22.09
C VAL A 78 6.25 -8.00 21.16
N ILE A 79 5.61 -8.79 20.29
CA ILE A 79 4.53 -8.28 19.43
C ILE A 79 3.37 -7.70 20.26
N ASN A 80 2.98 -8.36 21.35
CA ASN A 80 1.91 -7.83 22.22
C ASN A 80 2.36 -6.59 23.01
N GLU A 81 3.63 -6.50 23.39
CA GLU A 81 4.19 -5.34 24.08
C GLU A 81 4.21 -4.11 23.16
N ILE A 82 4.71 -4.25 21.94
CA ILE A 82 4.69 -3.21 20.90
C ILE A 82 3.24 -2.73 20.66
N ALA A 83 2.29 -3.67 20.57
CA ALA A 83 0.89 -3.33 20.32
C ALA A 83 0.25 -2.50 21.44
N LYS A 84 0.61 -2.74 22.71
CA LYS A 84 0.16 -1.91 23.84
C LYS A 84 0.65 -0.47 23.71
N VAL A 85 1.92 -0.28 23.36
CA VAL A 85 2.49 1.07 23.19
C VAL A 85 1.88 1.78 21.97
N LEU A 86 1.67 1.05 20.87
CA LEU A 86 0.99 1.58 19.68
C LEU A 86 -0.45 2.04 19.96
N LEU A 87 -1.19 1.36 20.84
CA LEU A 87 -2.52 1.81 21.24
C LEU A 87 -2.49 3.17 21.96
N LEU A 88 -1.45 3.43 22.75
CA LEU A 88 -1.24 4.72 23.42
C LEU A 88 -0.75 5.81 22.47
N ARG A 89 -0.21 5.42 21.30
CA ARG A 89 0.34 6.31 20.26
C ARG A 89 -0.24 5.94 18.88
N PRO A 90 -1.56 6.14 18.68
CA PRO A 90 -2.21 5.77 17.45
C PRO A 90 -1.63 6.56 16.27
N THR A 91 -1.63 5.96 15.07
CA THR A 91 -1.16 6.64 13.86
C THR A 91 -1.96 7.89 13.57
N VAL A 92 -1.27 9.00 13.33
CA VAL A 92 -1.87 10.29 12.93
C VAL A 92 -1.55 10.61 11.47
N LYS A 93 -2.34 11.51 10.87
CA LYS A 93 -2.22 11.87 9.44
C LYS A 93 -0.85 12.43 9.05
N THR A 94 -0.12 13.02 10.00
CA THR A 94 1.19 13.62 9.79
C THR A 94 2.35 12.62 9.87
N ASP A 95 2.13 11.41 10.39
CA ASP A 95 3.19 10.42 10.58
C ASP A 95 3.95 10.05 9.29
N PRO A 96 3.33 9.96 8.11
CA PRO A 96 4.05 9.71 6.86
C PRO A 96 5.15 10.73 6.55
N LEU A 97 5.04 11.97 7.06
CA LEU A 97 6.05 13.02 6.88
C LEU A 97 7.32 12.76 7.69
N SER A 98 7.26 11.91 8.71
CA SER A 98 8.38 11.65 9.63
C SER A 98 9.50 10.78 9.05
N LEU A 99 9.27 10.18 7.87
CA LEU A 99 10.23 9.33 7.19
C LEU A 99 10.57 9.93 5.81
N PRO A 100 11.69 10.67 5.67
CA PRO A 100 12.13 11.17 4.39
C PRO A 100 12.57 10.00 3.51
N ILE A 101 12.13 9.99 2.26
CA ILE A 101 12.49 8.99 1.26
C ILE A 101 13.04 9.71 0.04
N GLN A 102 14.12 9.18 -0.52
CA GLN A 102 14.73 9.76 -1.71
C GLN A 102 13.71 9.84 -2.84
N ASN A 103 13.67 10.99 -3.51
CA ASN A 103 12.76 11.28 -4.64
C ASN A 103 11.26 11.27 -4.30
N VAL A 104 10.88 11.35 -3.02
CA VAL A 104 9.48 11.47 -2.61
C VAL A 104 9.29 12.83 -1.91
N PRO A 105 8.39 13.70 -2.39
CA PRO A 105 8.16 14.99 -1.77
C PRO A 105 7.58 14.81 -0.36
N ALA A 106 8.11 15.56 0.61
CA ALA A 106 7.62 15.58 1.98
C ALA A 106 6.31 16.39 2.12
N ARG A 107 5.30 16.05 1.30
CA ARG A 107 3.97 16.65 1.30
C ARG A 107 2.92 15.55 1.40
N LEU A 108 1.88 15.77 2.19
CA LEU A 108 0.77 14.84 2.27
C LEU A 108 0.05 14.77 0.92
N PRO A 109 -0.42 13.58 0.51
CA PRO A 109 -1.19 13.42 -0.72
C PRO A 109 -2.50 14.20 -0.62
N GLU A 110 -2.89 14.83 -1.72
CA GLU A 110 -4.18 15.56 -1.81
C GLU A 110 -5.35 14.58 -1.93
N ASN A 111 -5.13 13.47 -2.65
CA ASN A 111 -6.13 12.43 -2.88
C ASN A 111 -5.98 11.27 -1.88
N PRO A 112 -7.08 10.61 -1.50
CA PRO A 112 -7.01 9.39 -0.69
C PRO A 112 -6.33 8.25 -1.47
N PRO A 113 -5.79 7.23 -0.77
CA PRO A 113 -5.21 6.07 -1.44
C PRO A 113 -6.20 5.36 -2.38
N ALA A 114 -5.75 5.01 -3.57
CA ALA A 114 -6.54 4.29 -4.55
C ALA A 114 -6.45 2.76 -4.31
N TYR A 115 -7.62 2.10 -4.24
CA TYR A 115 -7.73 0.65 -4.11
C TYR A 115 -8.53 0.05 -5.28
N PRO A 116 -8.22 -1.18 -5.72
CA PRO A 116 -9.09 -1.90 -6.65
C PRO A 116 -10.51 -2.06 -6.08
N LYS A 117 -11.51 -2.09 -6.96
CA LYS A 117 -12.92 -2.23 -6.54
C LYS A 117 -13.09 -3.45 -5.61
N GLY A 118 -13.74 -3.24 -4.47
CA GLY A 118 -14.00 -4.27 -3.45
C GLY A 118 -12.87 -4.51 -2.44
N VAL A 119 -11.68 -3.92 -2.65
CA VAL A 119 -10.57 -4.01 -1.69
C VAL A 119 -10.64 -2.84 -0.72
N LEU A 120 -10.86 -3.14 0.57
CA LEU A 120 -10.70 -2.16 1.64
C LEU A 120 -9.23 -2.12 2.09
N GLY A 121 -8.76 -0.93 2.47
CA GLY A 121 -7.43 -0.75 3.03
C GLY A 121 -7.31 0.51 3.88
N ASN A 122 -6.08 0.79 4.30
CA ASN A 122 -5.75 1.87 5.22
C ASN A 122 -5.88 3.23 4.56
N THR A 123 -6.35 4.21 5.32
CA THR A 123 -6.52 5.60 4.86
C THR A 123 -5.26 6.44 5.04
N ILE A 124 -4.36 6.03 5.93
CA ILE A 124 -3.04 6.64 6.12
C ILE A 124 -1.99 5.62 5.68
N LEU A 125 -1.17 6.02 4.71
CA LEU A 125 -0.10 5.20 4.14
C LEU A 125 1.21 6.00 4.09
N PRO A 126 2.36 5.33 4.03
CA PRO A 126 3.64 5.98 3.75
C PRO A 126 3.62 6.73 2.41
N LEU A 127 4.36 7.84 2.31
CA LEU A 127 4.33 8.70 1.11
C LEU A 127 4.78 8.00 -0.18
N HIS A 128 5.62 6.98 -0.07
CA HIS A 128 6.08 6.14 -1.18
C HIS A 128 5.15 4.95 -1.49
N SER A 129 3.94 4.95 -0.93
CA SER A 129 2.96 3.90 -1.18
C SER A 129 2.56 3.86 -2.66
N PRO A 130 2.53 2.67 -3.29
CA PRO A 130 2.01 2.50 -4.64
C PRO A 130 0.54 2.95 -4.81
N ALA A 131 -0.24 2.99 -3.71
CA ALA A 131 -1.63 3.42 -3.73
C ALA A 131 -1.79 4.96 -3.71
N LEU A 132 -0.73 5.71 -3.38
CA LEU A 132 -0.72 7.17 -3.41
C LEU A 132 -0.19 7.73 -4.73
N SER A 133 0.76 7.04 -5.36
CA SER A 133 1.35 7.46 -6.64
C SER A 133 0.44 7.21 -7.86
N GLY A 134 -0.84 6.89 -7.63
CA GLY A 134 -1.82 6.71 -8.69
C GLY A 134 -1.88 5.33 -9.35
N GLY A 135 -1.09 4.34 -8.90
CA GLY A 135 -1.28 2.90 -9.21
C GLY A 135 -1.32 2.46 -10.69
N GLY A 136 -1.12 3.38 -11.62
CA GLY A 136 -1.30 3.21 -13.06
C GLY A 136 -1.00 4.56 -13.70
N ILE A 137 -0.62 4.53 -14.98
CA ILE A 137 -0.40 5.71 -15.84
C ILE A 137 -1.41 6.78 -15.43
N SER A 138 -0.93 7.88 -14.84
CA SER A 138 -1.82 8.96 -14.46
C SER A 138 -2.62 9.35 -15.70
N GLU A 139 -3.90 9.69 -15.56
CA GLU A 139 -4.60 10.39 -16.66
C GLU A 139 -3.81 11.66 -17.05
N ASN A 140 -3.01 12.17 -16.12
CA ASN A 140 -2.03 13.22 -16.32
C ASN A 140 -0.81 12.81 -17.14
N MET A 141 -0.50 11.55 -17.46
CA MET A 141 0.67 11.25 -18.30
C MET A 141 0.46 11.79 -19.71
N PHE A 142 -0.77 11.72 -20.23
CA PHE A 142 -1.14 12.37 -21.48
C PHE A 142 -1.07 13.89 -21.36
N GLN A 143 -1.51 14.44 -20.21
CA GLN A 143 -1.58 15.87 -19.98
C GLN A 143 -0.20 16.50 -19.71
N GLU A 144 0.68 15.81 -18.99
CA GLU A 144 2.08 16.13 -18.74
C GLU A 144 2.91 15.95 -20.01
N MET A 145 2.67 14.91 -20.81
CA MET A 145 3.31 14.76 -22.13
C MET A 145 2.90 15.87 -23.10
N MET A 146 1.61 16.24 -23.11
CA MET A 146 1.12 17.38 -23.90
C MET A 146 1.70 18.71 -23.41
N GLN A 147 1.80 18.91 -22.09
CA GLN A 147 2.42 20.10 -21.51
C GLN A 147 3.92 20.16 -21.80
N GLU A 148 4.62 19.03 -21.77
CA GLU A 148 6.05 18.94 -22.10
C GLU A 148 6.28 19.19 -23.60
N MET A 149 5.43 18.64 -24.48
CA MET A 149 5.46 18.95 -25.92
C MET A 149 5.15 20.42 -26.20
N GLN A 150 4.20 21.04 -25.49
CA GLN A 150 3.90 22.48 -25.64
C GLN A 150 5.02 23.37 -25.10
N LYS A 151 5.76 22.91 -24.09
CA LYS A 151 6.88 23.65 -23.51
C LYS A 151 8.19 23.51 -24.28
N GLN A 152 8.29 22.63 -25.27
CA GLN A 152 9.43 22.54 -26.18
C GLN A 152 9.28 23.54 -27.34
N PRO A 153 9.88 24.74 -27.27
CA PRO A 153 9.82 25.73 -28.34
C PRO A 153 10.91 25.35 -29.34
N GLY A 154 10.64 24.35 -30.17
CA GLY A 154 11.64 23.78 -31.08
C GLY A 154 11.10 22.78 -32.11
N LEU A 155 9.94 22.17 -31.85
CA LEU A 155 9.19 21.39 -32.85
C LEU A 155 8.06 22.18 -33.53
N ALA A 156 7.85 23.44 -33.14
CA ALA A 156 6.84 24.34 -33.70
C ALA A 156 7.24 24.98 -35.05
N GLY A 157 8.21 24.39 -35.75
CA GLY A 157 8.56 24.73 -37.12
C GLY A 157 7.95 23.73 -38.11
N GLY A 158 6.70 23.92 -38.50
CA GLY A 158 6.25 23.50 -39.84
C GLY A 158 5.25 22.34 -39.99
N MET A 159 4.65 21.78 -38.94
CA MET A 159 3.60 20.78 -39.15
C MET A 159 2.47 20.90 -38.11
N ASN A 160 1.26 21.20 -38.59
CA ASN A 160 0.05 21.06 -37.77
C ASN A 160 0.02 19.62 -37.22
N PRO A 161 -0.13 19.41 -35.90
CA PRO A 161 -0.19 18.06 -35.34
C PRO A 161 -1.34 17.24 -35.93
N MET A 162 -2.41 17.91 -36.37
CA MET A 162 -3.52 17.29 -37.11
C MET A 162 -3.19 16.93 -38.56
N ALA A 163 -2.25 17.64 -39.21
CA ALA A 163 -1.76 17.32 -40.55
C ALA A 163 -0.73 16.19 -40.54
N ALA A 164 0.11 16.10 -39.49
CA ALA A 164 1.00 14.97 -39.28
C ALA A 164 0.23 13.66 -39.03
N LEU A 165 -0.91 13.73 -38.33
CA LEU A 165 -1.79 12.59 -38.08
C LEU A 165 -2.64 12.22 -39.30
N ALA A 166 -3.08 13.19 -40.10
CA ALA A 166 -3.79 12.96 -41.36
C ALA A 166 -2.87 12.38 -42.47
N GLY A 167 -1.56 12.61 -42.39
CA GLY A 167 -0.56 12.04 -43.30
C GLY A 167 -0.13 10.60 -42.97
N MET A 168 -0.49 10.08 -41.79
CA MET A 168 -0.22 8.69 -41.39
C MET A 168 -1.40 7.75 -41.65
N GLY A 169 -2.23 8.06 -42.64
CA GLY A 169 -3.35 7.24 -43.14
C GLY A 169 -2.96 5.89 -43.78
N GLY A 170 -1.87 5.26 -43.31
CA GLY A 170 -1.58 3.86 -43.56
C GLY A 170 -2.42 2.97 -42.64
N PRO A 171 -2.78 1.75 -43.06
CA PRO A 171 -3.68 0.88 -42.31
C PRO A 171 -3.10 0.60 -40.93
N ALA A 172 -3.80 1.05 -39.89
CA ALA A 172 -3.46 0.70 -38.52
C ALA A 172 -3.52 -0.83 -38.38
N PRO A 173 -2.48 -1.49 -37.84
CA PRO A 173 -2.56 -2.91 -37.53
C PRO A 173 -3.69 -3.14 -36.52
N PRO A 174 -4.43 -4.25 -36.62
CA PRO A 174 -5.55 -4.52 -35.73
C PRO A 174 -5.02 -4.61 -34.29
N MET A 175 -5.53 -3.73 -33.42
CA MET A 175 -5.23 -3.81 -32.00
C MET A 175 -5.76 -5.14 -31.45
N PRO A 176 -5.02 -5.83 -30.56
CA PRO A 176 -5.51 -7.01 -29.90
C PRO A 176 -6.62 -6.58 -28.93
N THR A 177 -7.86 -6.96 -29.24
CA THR A 177 -8.98 -6.88 -28.30
C THR A 177 -8.63 -7.71 -27.06
N PRO A 178 -8.80 -7.19 -25.84
CA PRO A 178 -8.69 -8.01 -24.64
C PRO A 178 -9.84 -9.02 -24.67
N GLN A 179 -9.51 -10.28 -24.96
CA GLN A 179 -10.45 -11.40 -24.80
C GLN A 179 -10.79 -11.51 -23.31
N ALA A 180 -11.99 -11.06 -22.95
CA ALA A 180 -12.63 -11.40 -21.69
C ALA A 180 -12.92 -12.91 -21.69
N SER A 181 -11.98 -13.70 -21.19
CA SER A 181 -12.21 -15.13 -20.96
C SER A 181 -13.07 -15.29 -19.69
N SER A 182 -14.36 -15.45 -19.94
CA SER A 182 -15.35 -15.88 -18.96
C SER A 182 -15.03 -17.30 -18.48
N SER A 183 -14.23 -17.42 -17.43
CA SER A 183 -14.11 -18.68 -16.68
C SER A 183 -15.27 -18.78 -15.69
N GLN A 184 -16.30 -19.52 -16.11
CA GLN A 184 -17.38 -20.02 -15.27
C GLN A 184 -16.79 -20.81 -14.10
N ARG A 185 -16.69 -20.19 -12.92
CA ARG A 185 -16.37 -20.90 -11.68
C ARG A 185 -17.67 -21.30 -11.00
N LYS A 186 -18.00 -22.58 -11.15
CA LYS A 186 -19.10 -23.31 -10.49
C LYS A 186 -19.31 -22.82 -9.06
N GLN A 187 -20.51 -22.27 -8.81
CA GLN A 187 -21.08 -22.15 -7.47
C GLN A 187 -21.20 -23.56 -6.88
N LYS A 188 -20.40 -23.85 -5.85
CA LYS A 188 -20.73 -24.90 -4.89
C LYS A 188 -21.44 -24.19 -3.74
N SER A 189 -22.76 -24.39 -3.69
CA SER A 189 -23.59 -24.16 -2.52
C SER A 189 -22.99 -24.92 -1.33
N ILE A 190 -22.74 -24.18 -0.26
CA ILE A 190 -22.48 -24.74 1.07
C ILE A 190 -23.50 -24.05 1.96
N GLU A 191 -24.55 -24.79 2.32
CA GLU A 191 -25.56 -24.38 3.28
C GLU A 191 -24.94 -24.25 4.67
N PRO A 192 -25.33 -23.26 5.47
CA PRO A 192 -25.23 -23.36 6.91
C PRO A 192 -26.56 -23.90 7.46
N GLU A 193 -26.64 -25.22 7.59
CA GLU A 193 -27.43 -25.88 8.62
C GLU A 193 -26.88 -25.44 9.98
N TYR A 194 -27.69 -24.84 10.85
CA TYR A 194 -27.68 -25.01 12.31
C TYR A 194 -28.92 -24.32 12.90
N ASP A 195 -29.96 -25.14 12.99
CA ASP A 195 -30.92 -25.28 14.08
C ASP A 195 -30.60 -24.52 15.37
N LEU A 196 -31.51 -23.67 15.81
CA LEU A 196 -31.73 -23.32 17.22
C LEU A 196 -33.21 -22.95 17.41
N ASP A 197 -34.06 -23.99 17.35
CA ASP A 197 -35.18 -24.08 18.28
C ASP A 197 -34.61 -24.18 19.70
N LEU A 198 -35.13 -23.38 20.64
CA LEU A 198 -35.43 -23.76 22.03
C LEU A 198 -35.93 -22.54 22.83
N GLU A 199 -37.19 -22.71 23.28
CA GLU A 199 -38.01 -21.93 24.24
C GLU A 199 -38.80 -20.70 23.73
#